data_AF-A0A9Q5VIX7-F1
#
_entry.id   AF-A0A9Q5VIX7-F1
#
_cell.length_a   1.000
_cell.length_b   1.000
_cell.length_c   1.000
_cell.angle_alpha   90.00
_cell.angle_beta   90.00
_cell.angle_gamma   90.00
#
_symmetry.space_group_name_H-M   'P 1'
#
loop_
_entity.id
_entity.type
_entity.pdbx_description
1 polymer ?
#
loop_
_entity_poly.entity_id
_entity_poly.type
_entity_poly.pdbx_seq_one_letter_code
_entity_poly.pdbx_strand_id
1 'polypeptide(L)'
;MRLDIYFDGTGVSLNGSNERIYGRSVVGHAFVQNKAEDVFFDPSDYSNLLSNSNTAPYQSKHCKLYFSGPVSGDSIYEGRNQFQPGRNYNPSNISEAYLSRHQSTLWSQIHGGGWKHSLQLALLATVNLITENLAKHPSEKIIINIPASYSRGAVTAIAFTSTLSEILASMGFTSEQISIGQVHTIDPVADMDYGKLEASINRPSYRNYLASVEPIRIGSFTEELFLHYAVEEPRTLFKPQLPLLFDRNFANNRPLLIPDKVKASVRFSQACHQTIAYPEYHQEERCFPAGCETFKIITGKNFPTKKQTDSTWRHFGNASNRLFSKEKRCFQDITTIINPEVSVPYSHSVLYDTYHYFMHNSNGSATFLQALTDPNNKYHNLLNWAYQNSYLSLITGLSLSDFQEQLPSQQLLAQALQCKTKQELVLLALEYKHYKQYNSQFKIIDNQLNHQDLNKLINASVSQQKDHLKQHYKLPTTDLEQYKQVAHHAINNAMLNLRPSSTKEKLFKLQSIKGLIDKTNSEERCKQLLYLAERVTQHNMGLFHFRRLGYFSKDYHAIDLATFF
;
A
#
# COMPACT_ATOMS: atom_id res chain seq x y z
N MET A 1 10.18 10.99 21.54
CA MET A 1 9.27 12.07 21.10
C MET A 1 8.12 11.48 20.30
N ARG A 2 6.94 12.11 20.31
CA ARG A 2 5.75 11.70 19.55
C ARG A 2 5.11 12.85 18.78
N LEU A 3 4.72 12.59 17.53
CA LEU A 3 3.94 13.50 16.68
C LEU A 3 2.69 12.78 16.17
N ASP A 4 1.50 13.35 16.37
CA ASP A 4 0.24 12.78 15.85
C ASP A 4 -0.35 13.70 14.76
N ILE A 5 -0.45 13.23 13.51
CA ILE A 5 -0.88 14.03 12.36
C ILE A 5 -2.28 13.60 11.89
N TYR A 6 -3.14 14.56 11.58
CA TYR A 6 -4.53 14.32 11.18
C TYR A 6 -4.81 14.97 9.82
N PHE A 7 -5.32 14.18 8.87
CA PHE A 7 -5.63 14.64 7.51
C PHE A 7 -7.13 14.46 7.22
N ASP A 8 -7.92 15.50 7.47
CA ASP A 8 -9.36 15.45 7.31
C ASP A 8 -9.80 15.76 5.88
N GLY A 9 -10.15 14.72 5.11
CA GLY A 9 -10.65 14.85 3.75
C GLY A 9 -12.06 15.41 3.58
N THR A 10 -12.76 15.75 4.67
CA THR A 10 -14.09 16.37 4.60
C THR A 10 -14.03 17.82 4.13
N GLY A 11 -15.21 18.41 3.91
CA GLY A 11 -15.39 19.86 3.79
C GLY A 11 -15.62 20.55 5.14
N VAL A 12 -15.11 20.01 6.25
CA VAL A 12 -15.30 20.57 7.59
C VAL A 12 -13.95 20.99 8.19
N SER A 13 -13.88 22.22 8.67
CA SER A 13 -12.81 22.76 9.50
C SER A 13 -13.30 22.86 10.96
N LEU A 14 -12.37 22.84 11.92
CA LEU A 14 -12.71 22.80 13.34
C LEU A 14 -13.42 24.10 13.75
N ASN A 15 -14.63 23.99 14.32
CA ASN A 15 -15.55 25.10 14.58
C ASN A 15 -15.96 25.92 13.33
N GLY A 16 -15.70 25.41 12.12
CA GLY A 16 -16.06 26.05 10.86
C GLY A 16 -17.57 26.12 10.62
N SER A 17 -18.00 26.91 9.64
CA SER A 17 -19.42 27.04 9.26
C SER A 17 -20.04 25.70 8.87
N ASN A 18 -19.31 24.89 8.11
CA ASN A 18 -19.74 23.56 7.67
C ASN A 18 -19.85 22.54 8.82
N GLU A 19 -19.11 22.73 9.94
CA GLU A 19 -19.25 21.86 11.12
C GLU A 19 -20.64 21.96 11.73
N ARG A 20 -21.21 23.18 11.75
CA ARG A 20 -22.56 23.45 12.30
C ARG A 20 -23.69 22.83 11.48
N ILE A 21 -23.42 22.45 10.23
CA ILE A 21 -24.39 21.86 9.31
C ILE A 21 -24.21 20.34 9.31
N TYR A 22 -22.98 19.88 9.07
CA TYR A 22 -22.68 18.47 8.81
C TYR A 22 -22.23 17.68 10.04
N GLY A 23 -22.06 18.34 11.20
CA GLY A 23 -21.36 17.76 12.35
C GLY A 23 -19.83 17.79 12.17
N ARG A 24 -19.12 17.45 13.25
CA ARG A 24 -17.66 17.27 13.20
C ARG A 24 -17.32 15.87 12.70
N SER A 25 -16.28 15.76 11.88
CA SER A 25 -15.82 14.47 11.35
C SER A 25 -15.22 13.58 12.45
N VAL A 26 -15.08 12.29 12.17
CA VAL A 26 -14.30 11.34 12.99
C VAL A 26 -12.88 11.85 13.20
N VAL A 27 -12.26 12.44 12.17
CA VAL A 27 -10.89 12.97 12.21
C VAL A 27 -10.79 14.16 13.15
N GLY A 28 -11.71 15.13 13.04
CA GLY A 28 -11.77 16.29 13.92
C GLY A 28 -12.10 15.93 15.36
N HIS A 29 -13.00 14.96 15.60
CA HIS A 29 -13.25 14.45 16.96
C HIS A 29 -12.03 13.76 17.55
N ALA A 30 -11.29 12.95 16.76
CA ALA A 30 -10.07 12.31 17.23
C ALA A 30 -8.97 13.33 17.59
N PHE A 31 -8.80 14.38 16.79
CA PHE A 31 -7.86 15.48 17.05
C PHE A 31 -8.19 16.24 18.34
N VAL A 32 -9.44 16.68 18.51
CA VAL A 32 -9.86 17.47 19.68
C VAL A 32 -9.82 16.65 20.98
N GLN A 33 -10.02 15.33 20.89
CA GLN A 33 -9.93 14.45 22.06
C GLN A 33 -8.51 14.00 22.42
N ASN A 34 -7.52 14.29 21.58
CA ASN A 34 -6.12 14.03 21.87
C ASN A 34 -5.54 15.21 22.67
N LYS A 35 -4.90 14.91 23.80
CA LYS A 35 -4.34 15.89 24.75
C LYS A 35 -2.89 16.32 24.43
N ALA A 36 -2.34 15.86 23.31
CA ALA A 36 -1.06 16.35 22.79
C ALA A 36 -1.11 17.86 22.48
N GLU A 37 0.03 18.53 22.50
CA GLU A 37 0.13 19.97 22.23
C GLU A 37 -0.24 20.29 20.79
N ASP A 38 -1.21 21.19 20.60
CA ASP A 38 -1.65 21.70 19.31
C ASP A 38 -0.56 22.55 18.65
N VAL A 39 0.04 22.05 17.57
CA VAL A 39 0.95 22.83 16.74
C VAL A 39 0.18 23.51 15.62
N PHE A 40 0.42 24.82 15.47
CA PHE A 40 -0.19 25.67 14.45
C PHE A 40 0.89 26.30 13.58
N PHE A 41 0.59 26.46 12.29
CA PHE A 41 1.43 27.21 11.37
C PHE A 41 0.78 28.56 11.07
N ASP A 42 1.55 29.63 11.13
CA ASP A 42 1.11 30.91 10.58
C ASP A 42 1.34 30.89 9.05
N PRO A 43 0.29 30.93 8.22
CA PRO A 43 0.47 30.93 6.77
C PRO A 43 0.93 32.28 6.21
N SER A 44 1.03 33.31 7.04
CA SER A 44 1.68 34.59 6.69
C SER A 44 3.19 34.58 7.01
N ASP A 45 3.65 33.74 7.95
CA ASP A 45 5.07 33.59 8.30
C ASP A 45 5.46 32.13 8.61
N TYR A 46 6.03 31.46 7.61
CA TYR A 46 6.60 30.12 7.75
C TYR A 46 8.04 30.12 8.34
N SER A 47 8.63 31.25 8.73
CA SER A 47 9.98 31.29 9.33
C SER A 47 10.07 30.46 10.63
N ASN A 48 8.96 30.36 11.37
CA ASN A 48 8.84 29.56 12.59
C ASN A 48 8.82 28.04 12.33
N LEU A 49 8.65 27.59 11.08
CA LEU A 49 8.95 26.20 10.70
C LEU A 49 10.45 25.93 10.57
N LEU A 50 11.28 26.96 10.39
CA LEU A 50 12.64 26.84 9.83
C LEU A 50 13.76 27.16 10.83
N SER A 51 13.46 27.57 12.06
CA SER A 51 14.46 28.14 12.98
C SER A 51 14.80 27.23 14.15
N ASN A 52 16.11 27.03 14.37
CA ASN A 52 16.73 26.50 15.61
C ASN A 52 16.54 27.46 16.82
N SER A 53 15.44 28.19 16.87
CA SER A 53 15.14 29.17 17.91
C SER A 53 14.53 28.48 19.14
N ASN A 54 14.60 29.15 20.29
CA ASN A 54 13.80 28.75 21.47
C ASN A 54 12.29 28.96 21.26
N THR A 55 11.86 29.37 20.07
CA THR A 55 10.46 29.58 19.64
C THR A 55 9.99 28.56 18.59
N ALA A 56 10.78 27.53 18.28
CA ALA A 56 10.32 26.40 17.48
C ALA A 56 9.06 25.77 18.13
N PRO A 57 8.00 25.44 17.36
CA PRO A 57 6.68 25.13 17.91
C PRO A 57 6.57 23.72 18.52
N TYR A 58 7.66 22.95 18.57
CA TYR A 58 7.69 21.55 19.00
C TYR A 58 8.29 21.36 20.41
N GLN A 59 7.84 22.16 21.38
CA GLN A 59 8.40 22.13 22.74
C GLN A 59 7.93 20.92 23.55
N SER A 60 6.69 20.45 23.37
CA SER A 60 6.21 19.22 23.99
C SER A 60 6.81 17.96 23.37
N LYS A 61 7.10 16.97 24.23
CA LYS A 61 7.45 15.60 23.83
C LYS A 61 6.33 14.88 23.07
N HIS A 62 5.10 15.39 23.10
CA HIS A 62 3.94 14.90 22.36
C HIS A 62 3.17 16.07 21.74
N CYS A 63 3.33 16.25 20.43
CA CYS A 63 2.67 17.27 19.62
C CYS A 63 1.61 16.65 18.70
N LYS A 64 0.65 17.46 18.22
CA LYS A 64 -0.32 17.07 17.18
C LYS A 64 -0.54 18.15 16.13
N LEU A 65 -0.89 17.73 14.92
CA LEU A 65 -1.10 18.58 13.74
C LEU A 65 -2.42 18.27 13.04
N TYR A 66 -3.18 19.31 12.67
CA TYR A 66 -4.45 19.16 11.95
C TYR A 66 -4.40 19.80 10.56
N PHE A 67 -4.67 19.02 9.53
CA PHE A 67 -4.82 19.47 8.14
C PHE A 67 -6.26 19.22 7.68
N SER A 68 -7.03 20.28 7.52
CA SER A 68 -8.40 20.21 6.96
C SER A 68 -8.38 20.00 5.44
N GLY A 69 -9.55 19.71 4.85
CA GLY A 69 -9.68 19.57 3.41
C GLY A 69 -9.65 20.93 2.69
N PRO A 70 -9.16 21.03 1.43
CA PRO A 70 -9.12 22.28 0.66
C PRO A 70 -10.47 22.96 0.41
N VAL A 71 -11.59 22.32 0.77
CA VAL A 71 -12.97 22.85 0.65
C VAL A 71 -13.62 23.12 2.01
N SER A 72 -12.84 23.10 3.10
CA SER A 72 -13.33 23.33 4.47
C SER A 72 -13.70 24.79 4.77
N GLY A 73 -13.06 25.74 4.07
CA GLY A 73 -13.12 27.16 4.39
C GLY A 73 -12.33 27.53 5.66
N ASP A 74 -12.13 28.83 5.86
CA ASP A 74 -11.48 29.35 7.06
C ASP A 74 -12.31 29.09 8.33
N SER A 75 -11.65 29.02 9.48
CA SER A 75 -12.27 28.85 10.80
C SER A 75 -11.38 29.40 11.92
N ILE A 76 -11.88 29.39 13.16
CA ILE A 76 -11.12 29.75 14.36
C ILE A 76 -11.18 28.60 15.36
N TYR A 77 -10.02 28.06 15.72
CA TYR A 77 -9.88 27.01 16.71
C TYR A 77 -8.93 27.47 17.82
N GLU A 78 -9.37 27.36 19.09
CA GLU A 78 -8.63 27.82 20.27
C GLU A 78 -8.05 29.25 20.15
N GLY A 79 -8.85 30.15 19.57
CA GLY A 79 -8.47 31.56 19.36
C GLY A 79 -7.49 31.82 18.23
N ARG A 80 -7.07 30.78 17.47
CA ARG A 80 -6.16 30.88 16.32
C ARG A 80 -6.91 30.69 15.00
N ASN A 81 -6.52 31.45 13.99
CA ASN A 81 -7.07 31.33 12.64
C ASN A 81 -6.57 30.05 11.96
N GLN A 82 -7.49 29.20 11.52
CA GLN A 82 -7.21 28.08 10.62
C GLN A 82 -7.69 28.45 9.22
N PHE A 83 -6.75 28.76 8.33
CA PHE A 83 -7.05 29.18 6.96
C PHE A 83 -7.28 27.99 6.04
N GLN A 84 -8.11 28.18 5.01
CA GLN A 84 -8.36 27.19 3.97
C GLN A 84 -7.04 26.72 3.30
N PRO A 85 -6.75 25.40 3.24
CA PRO A 85 -5.51 24.88 2.68
C PRO A 85 -5.27 25.33 1.24
N GLY A 86 -4.13 26.00 1.01
CA GLY A 86 -3.72 26.47 -0.31
C GLY A 86 -4.26 27.85 -0.72
N ARG A 87 -5.15 28.47 0.05
CA ARG A 87 -5.76 29.78 -0.28
C ARG A 87 -4.72 30.90 -0.49
N ASN A 88 -3.67 30.92 0.32
CA ASN A 88 -2.55 31.86 0.23
C ASN A 88 -1.28 31.17 -0.30
N TYR A 89 -1.39 30.07 -1.08
CA TYR A 89 -0.22 29.37 -1.61
C TYR A 89 0.46 30.18 -2.71
N ASN A 90 1.34 31.08 -2.29
CA ASN A 90 2.35 31.69 -3.14
C ASN A 90 3.63 30.84 -3.04
N PRO A 91 4.05 30.10 -4.10
CA PRO A 91 5.32 29.38 -4.08
C PRO A 91 6.54 30.29 -3.93
N SER A 92 6.42 31.62 -4.04
CA SER A 92 7.52 32.55 -3.72
C SER A 92 7.75 32.77 -2.21
N ASN A 93 6.78 32.44 -1.35
CA ASN A 93 6.85 32.74 0.10
C ASN A 93 7.42 31.58 0.94
N ILE A 94 7.60 30.41 0.34
CA ILE A 94 8.37 29.30 0.92
C ILE A 94 9.70 29.29 0.17
N SER A 95 10.82 29.36 0.89
CA SER A 95 12.15 29.51 0.26
C SER A 95 12.42 28.46 -0.83
N GLU A 96 12.92 28.92 -1.98
CA GLU A 96 13.23 28.10 -3.17
C GLU A 96 14.21 26.94 -2.87
N ALA A 97 14.96 27.01 -1.77
CA ALA A 97 15.84 25.93 -1.32
C ALA A 97 15.08 24.67 -0.87
N TYR A 98 13.81 24.81 -0.47
CA TYR A 98 12.98 23.73 0.09
C TYR A 98 11.79 23.36 -0.82
N LEU A 99 11.46 24.20 -1.78
CA LEU A 99 10.51 23.86 -2.84
C LEU A 99 11.22 23.13 -3.97
N SER A 100 10.73 21.93 -4.28
CA SER A 100 11.09 21.26 -5.51
C SER A 100 10.62 22.09 -6.71
N ARG A 101 11.57 22.58 -7.52
CA ARG A 101 11.34 23.49 -8.66
C ARG A 101 10.29 22.94 -9.63
N HIS A 102 9.05 23.46 -9.59
CA HIS A 102 8.22 23.74 -10.77
C HIS A 102 6.90 24.42 -10.36
N GLN A 103 6.52 25.46 -11.11
CA GLN A 103 5.26 26.19 -10.95
C GLN A 103 4.06 25.33 -11.38
N SER A 104 2.98 25.37 -10.60
CA SER A 104 1.70 24.72 -10.92
C SER A 104 0.71 25.71 -11.53
N THR A 105 0.06 25.35 -12.64
CA THR A 105 -0.85 26.24 -13.39
C THR A 105 -2.16 26.55 -12.62
N LEU A 106 -2.78 27.68 -12.98
CA LEU A 106 -3.94 28.31 -12.30
C LEU A 106 -5.08 27.34 -11.92
N TRP A 107 -5.43 26.40 -12.81
CA TRP A 107 -6.50 25.43 -12.56
C TRP A 107 -6.22 24.44 -11.43
N SER A 108 -4.94 24.13 -11.18
CA SER A 108 -4.56 23.23 -10.09
C SER A 108 -4.72 23.87 -8.71
N GLN A 109 -4.69 25.21 -8.61
CA GLN A 109 -4.84 25.95 -7.35
C GLN A 109 -6.26 25.79 -6.76
N ILE A 110 -7.29 25.65 -7.61
CA ILE A 110 -8.69 25.67 -7.18
C ILE A 110 -9.15 24.34 -6.54
N HIS A 111 -8.60 23.19 -6.97
CA HIS A 111 -9.05 21.87 -6.49
C HIS A 111 -7.95 20.86 -6.10
N GLY A 112 -6.69 21.07 -6.50
CA GLY A 112 -5.58 20.12 -6.24
C GLY A 112 -4.42 20.66 -5.39
N GLY A 113 -4.26 21.97 -5.28
CA GLY A 113 -3.14 22.62 -4.61
C GLY A 113 -3.11 22.39 -3.10
N GLY A 114 -4.26 22.52 -2.42
CA GLY A 114 -4.34 22.42 -0.97
C GLY A 114 -3.88 21.08 -0.38
N TRP A 115 -4.07 19.96 -1.10
CA TRP A 115 -3.57 18.65 -0.65
C TRP A 115 -2.06 18.48 -0.80
N LYS A 116 -1.48 19.02 -1.89
CA LYS A 116 -0.02 19.04 -2.08
C LYS A 116 0.64 19.94 -1.05
N HIS A 117 0.05 21.10 -0.78
CA HIS A 117 0.48 22.02 0.26
C HIS A 117 0.42 21.37 1.65
N SER A 118 -0.67 20.67 1.98
CA SER A 118 -0.80 19.93 3.25
C SER A 118 0.26 18.82 3.39
N LEU A 119 0.55 18.07 2.31
CA LEU A 119 1.64 17.08 2.29
C LEU A 119 3.00 17.75 2.58
N GLN A 120 3.30 18.84 1.89
CA GLN A 120 4.58 19.56 2.02
C GLN A 120 4.77 20.14 3.42
N LEU A 121 3.75 20.80 3.98
CA LEU A 121 3.78 21.30 5.35
C LEU A 121 3.97 20.18 6.37
N ALA A 122 3.23 19.07 6.23
CA ALA A 122 3.39 17.91 7.11
C ALA A 122 4.81 17.32 7.05
N LEU A 123 5.39 17.17 5.85
CA LEU A 123 6.75 16.67 5.66
C LEU A 123 7.79 17.62 6.27
N LEU A 124 7.72 18.93 5.98
CA LEU A 124 8.64 19.93 6.54
C LEU A 124 8.56 19.97 8.08
N ALA A 125 7.35 20.04 8.62
CA ALA A 125 7.11 20.01 10.06
C ALA A 125 7.71 18.75 10.73
N THR A 126 7.49 17.59 10.11
CA THR A 126 7.97 16.31 10.64
C THR A 126 9.49 16.19 10.55
N VAL A 127 10.10 16.57 9.42
CA VAL A 127 11.56 16.49 9.24
C VAL A 127 12.28 17.45 10.20
N ASN A 128 11.76 18.67 10.39
CA ASN A 128 12.38 19.63 11.30
C ASN A 128 12.22 19.21 12.76
N LEU A 129 11.07 18.67 13.15
CA LEU A 129 10.89 18.02 14.46
C LEU A 129 11.89 16.87 14.68
N ILE A 130 12.15 16.05 13.66
CA ILE A 130 13.13 14.96 13.73
C ILE A 130 14.55 15.50 13.91
N THR A 131 14.99 16.43 13.07
CA THR A 131 16.37 16.94 13.08
C THR A 131 16.67 17.73 14.34
N GLU A 132 15.75 18.60 14.78
CA GLU A 132 15.88 19.33 16.05
C GLU A 132 15.92 18.40 17.26
N ASN A 133 15.03 17.40 17.32
CA ASN A 133 14.99 16.50 18.48
C ASN A 133 16.21 15.59 18.52
N LEU A 134 16.67 15.04 17.39
CA LEU A 134 17.89 14.23 17.36
C LEU A 134 19.16 15.05 17.62
N ALA A 135 19.19 16.35 17.31
CA ALA A 135 20.29 17.23 17.71
C ALA A 135 20.36 17.45 19.23
N LYS A 136 19.20 17.50 19.91
CA LYS A 136 19.10 17.69 21.38
C LYS A 136 19.18 16.37 22.16
N HIS A 137 18.62 15.30 21.60
CA HIS A 137 18.41 13.99 22.23
C HIS A 137 18.69 12.84 21.22
N PRO A 138 19.96 12.57 20.85
CA PRO A 138 20.31 11.64 19.76
C PRO A 138 19.86 10.19 19.92
N SER A 139 19.55 9.76 21.16
CA SER A 139 19.12 8.40 21.50
C SER A 139 17.60 8.24 21.68
N GLU A 140 16.81 9.31 21.53
CA GLU A 140 15.36 9.23 21.77
C GLU A 140 14.62 8.73 20.52
N LYS A 141 13.90 7.60 20.62
CA LYS A 141 13.02 7.13 19.54
C LYS A 141 11.95 8.18 19.22
N ILE A 142 11.75 8.44 17.93
CA ILE A 142 10.71 9.34 17.42
C ILE A 142 9.59 8.51 16.81
N ILE A 143 8.35 8.74 17.28
CA ILE A 143 7.16 8.01 16.83
C ILE A 143 6.18 8.99 16.19
N ILE A 144 5.88 8.79 14.91
CA ILE A 144 4.92 9.60 14.16
C ILE A 144 3.67 8.76 13.89
N ASN A 145 2.50 9.20 14.33
CA ASN A 145 1.25 8.50 14.05
C ASN A 145 0.38 9.33 13.12
N ILE A 146 -0.52 8.64 12.43
CA ILE A 146 -1.65 9.25 11.73
C ILE A 146 -2.92 8.65 12.35
N PRO A 147 -3.38 9.14 13.52
CA PRO A 147 -4.45 8.48 14.27
C PRO A 147 -5.79 8.50 13.53
N ALA A 148 -6.01 9.50 12.67
CA ALA A 148 -7.14 9.52 11.76
C ALA A 148 -6.79 10.30 10.48
N SER A 149 -7.16 9.74 9.34
CA SER A 149 -7.18 10.42 8.05
C SER A 149 -8.37 9.91 7.23
N TYR A 150 -8.95 10.75 6.38
CA TYR A 150 -10.17 10.40 5.64
C TYR A 150 -10.12 10.83 4.17
N SER A 151 -10.71 10.05 3.25
CA SER A 151 -10.91 10.43 1.84
C SER A 151 -9.60 10.87 1.17
N ARG A 152 -9.57 12.02 0.50
CA ARG A 152 -8.35 12.62 -0.07
C ARG A 152 -7.29 12.96 0.99
N GLY A 153 -7.69 13.20 2.24
CA GLY A 153 -6.77 13.31 3.37
C GLY A 153 -6.09 11.97 3.72
N ALA A 154 -6.82 10.85 3.63
CA ALA A 154 -6.22 9.51 3.74
C ALA A 154 -5.29 9.19 2.54
N VAL A 155 -5.60 9.70 1.35
CA VAL A 155 -4.68 9.64 0.20
C VAL A 155 -3.40 10.46 0.44
N THR A 156 -3.53 11.65 1.02
CA THR A 156 -2.38 12.45 1.47
C THR A 156 -1.58 11.77 2.57
N ALA A 157 -2.23 11.09 3.52
CA ALA A 157 -1.57 10.29 4.56
C ALA A 157 -0.74 9.14 3.98
N ILE A 158 -1.30 8.38 3.02
CA ILE A 158 -0.58 7.32 2.30
C ILE A 158 0.70 7.88 1.67
N ALA A 159 0.58 8.96 0.91
CA ALA A 159 1.72 9.63 0.28
C ALA A 159 2.74 10.15 1.30
N PHE A 160 2.29 10.77 2.39
CA PHE A 160 3.15 11.23 3.46
C PHE A 160 3.98 10.08 4.02
N THR A 161 3.39 8.90 4.27
CA THR A 161 4.18 7.76 4.75
C THR A 161 5.24 7.32 3.74
N SER A 162 4.90 7.25 2.45
CA SER A 162 5.83 6.85 1.38
C SER A 162 6.99 7.85 1.25
N THR A 163 6.69 9.13 1.06
CA THR A 163 7.68 10.18 0.85
C THR A 163 8.56 10.36 2.09
N LEU A 164 8.00 10.33 3.30
CA LEU A 164 8.79 10.41 4.53
C LEU A 164 9.73 9.19 4.64
N SER A 165 9.25 7.98 4.37
CA SER A 165 10.10 6.78 4.43
C SER A 165 11.27 6.82 3.44
N GLU A 166 11.06 7.36 2.24
CA GLU A 166 12.11 7.58 1.25
C GLU A 166 13.14 8.61 1.75
N ILE A 167 12.69 9.74 2.32
CA ILE A 167 13.54 10.77 2.93
C ILE A 167 14.37 10.16 4.08
N LEU A 168 13.73 9.49 5.04
CA LEU A 168 14.42 8.92 6.20
C LEU A 168 15.47 7.86 5.81
N ALA A 169 15.15 7.00 4.85
CA ALA A 169 16.11 6.03 4.31
C ALA A 169 17.30 6.72 3.63
N SER A 170 17.07 7.80 2.87
CA SER A 170 18.15 8.60 2.25
C SER A 170 19.03 9.34 3.26
N MET A 171 18.50 9.66 4.43
CA MET A 171 19.24 10.25 5.55
C MET A 171 19.98 9.19 6.40
N GLY A 172 19.83 7.89 6.07
CA GLY A 172 20.50 6.79 6.77
C GLY A 172 19.84 6.38 8.10
N PHE A 173 18.62 6.85 8.39
CA PHE A 173 17.90 6.44 9.60
C PHE A 173 17.35 5.00 9.49
N THR A 174 17.15 4.36 10.64
CA THR A 174 16.48 3.05 10.73
C THR A 174 15.11 3.15 11.38
N SER A 175 14.26 2.12 11.18
CA SER A 175 12.94 2.03 11.83
C SER A 175 13.00 1.88 13.36
N GLU A 176 14.18 1.63 13.93
CA GLU A 176 14.40 1.56 15.37
C GLU A 176 14.54 2.97 15.99
N GLN A 177 15.20 3.89 15.26
CA GLN A 177 15.37 5.28 15.66
C GLN A 177 14.10 6.12 15.43
N ILE A 178 13.45 5.90 14.29
CA ILE A 178 12.27 6.67 13.86
C ILE A 178 11.24 5.68 13.33
N SER A 179 10.00 5.76 13.79
CA SER A 179 8.91 4.90 13.30
C SER A 179 7.69 5.73 12.95
N ILE A 180 7.06 5.43 11.82
CA ILE A 180 5.67 5.79 11.59
C ILE A 180 4.85 4.70 12.32
N GLY A 181 4.30 5.00 13.48
CA GLY A 181 3.65 4.01 14.35
C GLY A 181 2.34 3.49 13.77
N GLN A 182 1.23 4.08 14.20
CA GLN A 182 -0.11 3.69 13.75
C GLN A 182 -0.66 4.64 12.69
N VAL A 183 -1.16 4.10 11.58
CA VAL A 183 -1.76 4.85 10.46
C VAL A 183 -3.18 4.37 10.23
N HIS A 184 -4.17 5.25 10.46
CA HIS A 184 -5.58 4.97 10.20
C HIS A 184 -6.06 5.75 8.98
N THR A 185 -6.59 5.03 8.00
CA THR A 185 -7.10 5.58 6.74
C THR A 185 -8.56 5.19 6.54
N ILE A 186 -9.44 6.19 6.60
CA ILE A 186 -10.89 6.05 6.42
C ILE A 186 -11.22 6.35 4.96
N ASP A 187 -11.71 5.33 4.26
CA ASP A 187 -12.14 5.33 2.87
C ASP A 187 -11.26 6.18 1.93
N PRO A 188 -9.96 5.85 1.79
CA PRO A 188 -9.04 6.60 0.93
C PRO A 188 -9.54 6.59 -0.51
N VAL A 189 -9.86 7.77 -1.04
CA VAL A 189 -10.43 7.98 -2.37
C VAL A 189 -9.65 9.06 -3.09
N ALA A 190 -9.11 8.71 -4.25
CA ALA A 190 -8.40 9.62 -5.15
C ALA A 190 -9.26 9.96 -6.38
N ASP A 191 -9.09 11.18 -6.88
CA ASP A 191 -9.89 11.74 -7.98
C ASP A 191 -9.45 11.23 -9.36
N MET A 192 -10.34 11.22 -10.35
CA MET A 192 -10.10 10.90 -11.77
C MET A 192 -9.00 9.83 -12.05
N ASP A 193 -7.91 10.16 -12.75
CA ASP A 193 -6.79 9.25 -13.00
C ASP A 193 -5.76 9.19 -11.84
N TYR A 194 -5.95 9.99 -10.80
CA TYR A 194 -5.03 10.09 -9.68
C TYR A 194 -4.97 8.76 -8.91
N GLY A 195 -3.80 8.15 -8.85
CA GLY A 195 -3.63 6.85 -8.21
C GLY A 195 -4.15 5.65 -8.99
N LYS A 196 -4.37 5.80 -10.30
CA LYS A 196 -4.20 4.67 -11.22
C LYS A 196 -2.72 4.38 -11.40
N LEU A 197 -2.33 3.11 -11.50
CA LEU A 197 -0.92 2.72 -11.55
C LEU A 197 -0.15 3.36 -12.72
N GLU A 198 -0.67 3.32 -13.96
CA GLU A 198 0.04 3.92 -15.10
C GLU A 198 0.31 5.43 -14.91
N ALA A 199 -0.63 6.14 -14.27
CA ALA A 199 -0.49 7.57 -13.93
C ALA A 199 0.41 7.86 -12.70
N SER A 200 0.71 6.85 -11.88
CA SER A 200 1.76 6.92 -10.85
C SER A 200 3.15 6.58 -11.42
N ILE A 201 3.23 5.62 -12.36
CA ILE A 201 4.50 5.12 -12.91
C ILE A 201 5.08 6.04 -13.98
N ASN A 202 4.25 6.64 -14.84
CA ASN A 202 4.72 7.59 -15.86
C ASN A 202 5.15 8.97 -15.27
N ARG A 203 5.28 9.10 -13.94
CA ARG A 203 5.69 10.35 -13.28
C ARG A 203 7.20 10.56 -13.42
N PRO A 204 7.68 11.77 -13.75
CA PRO A 204 9.10 12.11 -13.65
C PRO A 204 9.64 11.81 -12.25
N SER A 205 10.87 11.30 -12.16
CA SER A 205 11.42 10.76 -10.90
C SER A 205 11.31 11.72 -9.72
N TYR A 206 10.97 11.19 -8.53
CA TYR A 206 10.84 11.93 -7.28
C TYR A 206 12.04 12.83 -6.91
N ARG A 207 13.24 12.53 -7.43
CA ARG A 207 14.48 13.31 -7.21
C ARG A 207 14.35 14.83 -7.45
N ASN A 208 13.39 15.27 -8.27
CA ASN A 208 13.13 16.69 -8.52
C ASN A 208 11.75 17.19 -8.03
N TYR A 209 10.95 16.40 -7.29
CA TYR A 209 9.54 16.71 -7.00
C TYR A 209 9.03 16.24 -5.62
N LEU A 210 9.17 17.09 -4.59
CA LEU A 210 8.46 17.00 -3.29
C LEU A 210 6.95 17.35 -3.40
N ALA A 211 6.40 17.39 -4.62
CA ALA A 211 5.09 17.98 -4.94
C ALA A 211 4.06 16.98 -5.50
N SER A 212 4.37 15.68 -5.51
CA SER A 212 3.43 14.64 -5.95
C SER A 212 3.05 13.71 -4.79
N VAL A 213 1.76 13.73 -4.43
CA VAL A 213 1.15 12.75 -3.51
C VAL A 213 1.23 11.38 -4.20
N GLU A 214 1.96 10.41 -3.63
CA GLU A 214 1.94 9.02 -4.09
C GLU A 214 0.78 8.26 -3.42
N PRO A 215 -0.33 7.97 -4.11
CA PRO A 215 -1.50 7.40 -3.46
C PRO A 215 -1.48 5.86 -3.42
N ILE A 216 -0.46 5.21 -4.01
CA ILE A 216 -0.45 3.75 -4.22
C ILE A 216 0.55 2.97 -3.35
N ARG A 217 1.35 3.62 -2.50
CA ARG A 217 2.40 2.97 -1.69
C ARG A 217 2.35 3.42 -0.23
N ILE A 218 2.44 2.46 0.69
CA ILE A 218 2.65 2.72 2.12
C ILE A 218 4.14 2.78 2.43
N GLY A 219 4.53 3.72 3.27
CA GLY A 219 5.92 3.92 3.69
C GLY A 219 6.53 2.73 4.43
N SER A 220 7.80 2.43 4.14
CA SER A 220 8.55 1.36 4.79
C SER A 220 8.85 1.63 6.27
N PHE A 221 8.71 2.87 6.76
CA PHE A 221 8.86 3.18 8.19
C PHE A 221 7.56 2.93 8.98
N THR A 222 6.48 2.49 8.33
CA THR A 222 5.19 2.18 8.97
C THR A 222 5.26 0.88 9.78
N GLU A 223 4.79 0.90 11.03
CA GLU A 223 4.65 -0.28 11.88
C GLU A 223 3.26 -0.93 11.68
N GLU A 224 2.19 -0.16 11.87
CA GLU A 224 0.79 -0.64 11.76
C GLU A 224 -0.10 0.22 10.85
N LEU A 225 -0.92 -0.44 10.03
CA LEU A 225 -1.87 0.17 9.11
C LEU A 225 -3.30 -0.36 9.34
N PHE A 226 -4.24 0.57 9.50
CA PHE A 226 -5.67 0.29 9.72
C PHE A 226 -6.50 0.97 8.63
N LEU A 227 -6.96 0.18 7.66
CA LEU A 227 -7.79 0.62 6.55
C LEU A 227 -9.26 0.40 6.91
N HIS A 228 -10.12 1.42 6.79
CA HIS A 228 -11.56 1.33 7.05
C HIS A 228 -12.32 1.73 5.78
N TYR A 229 -13.12 0.83 5.19
CA TYR A 229 -13.81 1.07 3.92
C TYR A 229 -15.32 1.03 4.04
N ALA A 230 -15.99 1.97 3.37
CA ALA A 230 -17.43 1.99 3.19
C ALA A 230 -17.83 1.09 2.01
N VAL A 231 -18.60 0.00 2.20
CA VAL A 231 -18.80 -0.97 1.09
C VAL A 231 -19.87 -0.56 0.08
N GLU A 232 -20.81 0.31 0.45
CA GLU A 232 -22.04 0.53 -0.32
C GLU A 232 -21.99 1.79 -1.22
N GLU A 233 -20.85 2.48 -1.29
CA GLU A 233 -20.71 3.78 -1.97
C GLU A 233 -21.00 3.74 -3.49
N PRO A 234 -22.10 4.38 -3.97
CA PRO A 234 -22.60 4.21 -5.34
C PRO A 234 -22.00 5.20 -6.35
N ARG A 235 -21.28 6.24 -5.91
CA ARG A 235 -20.72 7.24 -6.83
C ARG A 235 -19.46 6.68 -7.51
N THR A 236 -19.51 6.49 -8.81
CA THR A 236 -18.39 6.02 -9.66
C THR A 236 -17.09 6.85 -9.52
N LEU A 237 -17.17 8.12 -9.11
CA LEU A 237 -16.00 8.96 -8.83
C LEU A 237 -15.28 8.57 -7.51
N PHE A 238 -15.98 7.94 -6.57
CA PHE A 238 -15.48 7.57 -5.25
C PHE A 238 -14.89 6.15 -5.25
N LYS A 239 -14.04 5.87 -6.25
CA LYS A 239 -13.27 4.61 -6.33
C LYS A 239 -12.09 4.67 -5.35
N PRO A 240 -12.04 3.79 -4.33
CA PRO A 240 -11.03 3.87 -3.28
C PRO A 240 -9.64 3.44 -3.77
N GLN A 241 -8.60 3.66 -2.97
CA GLN A 241 -7.33 2.94 -3.07
C GLN A 241 -7.51 1.58 -2.37
N LEU A 242 -7.15 0.45 -3.00
CA LEU A 242 -7.38 -0.89 -2.45
C LEU A 242 -6.15 -1.79 -2.49
N PRO A 243 -5.86 -2.54 -1.40
CA PRO A 243 -4.97 -3.68 -1.45
C PRO A 243 -5.51 -4.78 -2.38
N LEU A 244 -4.63 -5.49 -3.09
CA LEU A 244 -5.03 -6.37 -4.20
C LEU A 244 -5.98 -7.51 -3.76
N LEU A 245 -5.83 -8.04 -2.55
CA LEU A 245 -6.70 -9.09 -1.99
C LEU A 245 -8.21 -8.78 -2.14
N PHE A 246 -8.59 -7.49 -2.17
CA PHE A 246 -9.97 -7.04 -2.22
C PHE A 246 -10.40 -6.47 -3.58
N ASP A 247 -9.48 -6.33 -4.55
CA ASP A 247 -9.79 -5.84 -5.90
C ASP A 247 -9.96 -6.99 -6.90
N ARG A 248 -11.15 -7.63 -6.88
CA ARG A 248 -11.49 -8.74 -7.78
C ARG A 248 -11.29 -8.34 -9.24
N ASN A 249 -10.49 -9.12 -9.97
CA ASN A 249 -10.16 -8.91 -11.38
C ASN A 249 -9.53 -7.53 -11.69
N PHE A 250 -8.89 -6.87 -10.71
CA PHE A 250 -8.27 -5.55 -10.87
C PHE A 250 -9.26 -4.44 -11.30
N ALA A 251 -10.55 -4.63 -11.02
CA ALA A 251 -11.64 -3.78 -11.50
C ALA A 251 -11.54 -2.32 -11.03
N ASN A 252 -10.90 -2.09 -9.89
CA ASN A 252 -10.72 -0.76 -9.32
C ASN A 252 -9.53 -0.01 -9.93
N ASN A 253 -8.51 -0.71 -10.46
CA ASN A 253 -7.31 -0.14 -11.11
C ASN A 253 -6.63 0.98 -10.29
N ARG A 254 -6.68 0.85 -8.96
CA ARG A 254 -6.16 1.81 -7.96
C ARG A 254 -5.55 1.04 -6.79
N PRO A 255 -4.30 0.57 -6.92
CA PRO A 255 -3.68 -0.31 -5.93
C PRO A 255 -3.28 0.47 -4.69
N LEU A 256 -3.24 -0.24 -3.56
CA LEU A 256 -2.51 0.16 -2.37
C LEU A 256 -1.50 -0.95 -2.03
N LEU A 257 -0.24 -0.69 -2.33
CA LEU A 257 0.86 -1.62 -2.08
C LEU A 257 1.41 -1.40 -0.66
N ILE A 258 1.42 -2.48 0.12
CA ILE A 258 1.75 -2.47 1.55
C ILE A 258 3.01 -3.30 1.75
N PRO A 259 4.15 -2.71 2.18
CA PRO A 259 5.38 -3.45 2.46
C PRO A 259 5.17 -4.66 3.39
N ASP A 260 5.98 -5.70 3.22
CA ASP A 260 5.74 -6.98 3.90
C ASP A 260 5.82 -6.88 5.43
N LYS A 261 6.77 -6.08 5.93
CA LYS A 261 6.94 -5.83 7.36
C LYS A 261 5.81 -5.02 8.02
N VAL A 262 5.00 -4.28 7.24
CA VAL A 262 3.87 -3.49 7.78
C VAL A 262 2.76 -4.44 8.22
N LYS A 263 2.36 -4.38 9.49
CA LYS A 263 1.19 -5.11 9.99
C LYS A 263 -0.06 -4.35 9.57
N ALA A 264 -0.83 -4.91 8.64
CA ALA A 264 -2.01 -4.25 8.10
C ALA A 264 -3.30 -5.01 8.43
N SER A 265 -4.37 -4.28 8.69
CA SER A 265 -5.73 -4.81 8.84
C SER A 265 -6.71 -3.96 8.05
N VAL A 266 -7.76 -4.61 7.54
CA VAL A 266 -8.80 -3.97 6.75
C VAL A 266 -10.14 -4.21 7.42
N ARG A 267 -10.90 -3.15 7.67
CA ARG A 267 -12.29 -3.17 8.13
C ARG A 267 -13.19 -2.71 7.00
N PHE A 268 -14.30 -3.39 6.85
CA PHE A 268 -15.37 -3.10 5.91
C PHE A 268 -16.64 -2.82 6.70
N SER A 269 -17.23 -1.65 6.45
CA SER A 269 -18.39 -1.12 7.17
C SER A 269 -19.56 -0.96 6.21
N GLN A 270 -20.76 -1.38 6.64
CA GLN A 270 -22.00 -1.14 5.92
C GLN A 270 -22.38 0.34 6.01
N ALA A 271 -21.75 1.14 5.14
CA ALA A 271 -21.73 2.59 5.22
C ALA A 271 -21.51 3.23 3.84
N CYS A 272 -21.73 4.55 3.77
CA CYS A 272 -21.26 5.41 2.70
C CYS A 272 -19.94 6.09 3.04
N HIS A 273 -19.29 6.66 2.02
CA HIS A 273 -18.08 7.46 2.19
C HIS A 273 -18.27 8.53 3.29
N GLN A 274 -19.47 9.13 3.37
CA GLN A 274 -19.81 10.11 4.40
C GLN A 274 -20.14 9.47 5.78
N THR A 275 -20.98 8.43 5.86
CA THR A 275 -21.46 7.90 7.16
C THR A 275 -20.41 7.08 7.91
N ILE A 276 -19.32 6.66 7.26
CA ILE A 276 -18.12 6.12 7.93
C ILE A 276 -17.23 7.24 8.53
N ALA A 277 -17.39 8.48 8.05
CA ALA A 277 -16.50 9.60 8.36
C ALA A 277 -17.09 10.66 9.30
N TYR A 278 -18.39 10.58 9.59
CA TYR A 278 -19.11 11.43 10.53
C TYR A 278 -19.82 10.57 11.56
N PRO A 279 -19.67 10.80 12.88
CA PRO A 279 -20.49 10.13 13.89
C PRO A 279 -21.92 10.69 13.97
N GLU A 280 -22.10 11.96 13.61
CA GLU A 280 -23.35 12.71 13.69
C GLU A 280 -23.51 13.67 12.50
N TYR A 281 -24.75 14.06 12.22
CA TYR A 281 -25.11 15.03 11.18
C TYR A 281 -26.13 16.03 11.74
N HIS A 282 -25.66 17.24 12.05
CA HIS A 282 -26.42 18.22 12.84
C HIS A 282 -27.70 18.68 12.15
N GLN A 283 -27.67 18.95 10.84
CA GLN A 283 -28.82 19.46 10.08
C GLN A 283 -30.06 18.56 10.12
N GLU A 284 -29.87 17.25 10.25
CA GLU A 284 -30.97 16.27 10.31
C GLU A 284 -31.10 15.60 11.69
N GLU A 285 -30.28 16.02 12.66
CA GLU A 285 -30.19 15.47 14.02
C GLU A 285 -29.91 13.96 14.11
N ARG A 286 -29.13 13.42 13.17
CA ARG A 286 -28.88 11.97 13.01
C ARG A 286 -27.54 11.54 13.60
N CYS A 287 -27.48 10.32 14.13
CA CYS A 287 -26.24 9.62 14.44
C CYS A 287 -25.99 8.47 13.45
N PHE A 288 -24.75 8.34 12.97
CA PHE A 288 -24.32 7.29 12.04
C PHE A 288 -23.51 6.21 12.78
N PRO A 289 -24.01 4.97 12.91
CA PRO A 289 -23.34 3.91 13.65
C PRO A 289 -21.92 3.59 13.17
N ALA A 290 -21.70 3.55 11.85
CA ALA A 290 -20.37 3.27 11.27
C ALA A 290 -19.33 4.35 11.63
N GLY A 291 -19.70 5.64 11.60
CA GLY A 291 -18.83 6.73 12.05
C GLY A 291 -18.58 6.72 13.56
N CYS A 292 -19.60 6.37 14.37
CA CYS A 292 -19.44 6.17 15.81
C CYS A 292 -18.47 5.03 16.13
N GLU A 293 -18.59 3.88 15.43
CA GLU A 293 -17.70 2.74 15.62
C GLU A 293 -16.29 3.03 15.09
N THR A 294 -16.15 3.67 13.91
CA THR A 294 -14.85 4.11 13.36
C THR A 294 -14.14 5.06 14.33
N PHE A 295 -14.86 6.03 14.91
CA PHE A 295 -14.35 6.89 15.98
C PHE A 295 -13.90 6.10 17.22
N LYS A 296 -14.69 5.12 17.65
CA LYS A 296 -14.39 4.28 18.82
C LYS A 296 -13.17 3.39 18.61
N ILE A 297 -13.01 2.83 17.41
CA ILE A 297 -11.83 2.07 16.99
C ILE A 297 -10.57 2.94 17.04
N ILE A 298 -10.66 4.17 16.54
CA ILE A 298 -9.53 5.11 16.46
C ILE A 298 -9.12 5.65 17.84
N THR A 299 -10.10 5.99 18.68
CA THR A 299 -9.84 6.70 19.95
C THR A 299 -9.88 5.83 21.20
N GLY A 300 -10.35 4.58 21.08
CA GLY A 300 -10.64 3.69 22.22
C GLY A 300 -11.84 4.12 23.07
N LYS A 301 -12.63 5.11 22.62
CA LYS A 301 -13.71 5.73 23.42
C LYS A 301 -15.06 5.58 22.73
N ASN A 302 -16.10 5.32 23.49
CA ASN A 302 -17.47 5.34 22.95
C ASN A 302 -17.86 6.77 22.52
N PHE A 303 -18.50 6.92 21.36
CA PHE A 303 -19.11 8.18 20.98
C PHE A 303 -20.38 8.41 21.82
N PRO A 304 -20.60 9.60 22.41
CA PRO A 304 -21.76 9.87 23.25
C PRO A 304 -23.02 10.00 22.39
N THR A 305 -23.72 8.89 22.14
CA THR A 305 -24.96 8.88 21.36
C THR A 305 -26.08 9.65 22.05
N LYS A 306 -26.47 10.77 21.45
CA LYS A 306 -27.70 11.50 21.74
C LYS A 306 -28.52 11.52 20.45
N LYS A 307 -29.78 11.05 20.51
CA LYS A 307 -30.78 10.98 19.42
C LYS A 307 -30.75 9.69 18.57
N GLN A 308 -31.68 9.63 17.60
CA GLN A 308 -32.06 8.43 16.84
C GLN A 308 -30.91 7.92 15.97
N THR A 309 -30.73 6.60 15.96
CA THR A 309 -29.79 5.89 15.11
C THR A 309 -30.43 5.55 13.76
N ASP A 310 -29.84 6.00 12.65
CA ASP A 310 -30.11 5.40 11.34
C ASP A 310 -28.83 4.76 10.82
N SER A 311 -28.92 3.46 10.53
CA SER A 311 -27.82 2.64 10.06
C SER A 311 -27.72 2.57 8.54
N THR A 312 -28.49 3.39 7.79
CA THR A 312 -28.72 3.15 6.37
C THR A 312 -28.70 4.38 5.47
N TRP A 313 -28.35 4.12 4.21
CA TRP A 313 -28.44 4.99 3.02
C TRP A 313 -29.76 5.71 2.75
N ARG A 314 -30.79 5.49 3.55
CA ARG A 314 -32.15 6.00 3.31
C ARG A 314 -32.22 7.53 3.28
N HIS A 315 -31.20 8.22 3.79
CA HIS A 315 -31.04 9.68 3.68
C HIS A 315 -30.83 10.16 2.23
N PHE A 316 -30.06 9.43 1.41
CA PHE A 316 -30.00 9.67 -0.04
C PHE A 316 -31.25 9.14 -0.77
N GLY A 317 -32.07 8.34 -0.07
CA GLY A 317 -33.31 7.73 -0.53
C GLY A 317 -34.50 8.68 -0.65
N ASN A 318 -34.32 9.80 -1.33
CA ASN A 318 -35.38 10.53 -2.07
C ASN A 318 -34.84 11.65 -2.98
N ALA A 319 -33.53 11.81 -3.11
CA ALA A 319 -32.93 12.61 -4.19
C ALA A 319 -33.11 11.89 -5.53
N SER A 320 -34.28 12.10 -6.14
CA SER A 320 -34.61 11.60 -7.47
C SER A 320 -33.58 12.04 -8.52
N ASN A 321 -33.32 11.13 -9.47
CA ASN A 321 -32.78 11.38 -10.82
C ASN A 321 -31.24 11.42 -11.09
N ARG A 322 -30.82 10.35 -11.78
CA ARG A 322 -30.17 10.37 -13.12
C ARG A 322 -28.73 10.88 -13.31
N LEU A 323 -28.08 11.55 -12.35
CA LEU A 323 -26.77 12.18 -12.63
C LEU A 323 -25.51 11.34 -12.38
N PHE A 324 -25.62 10.17 -11.74
CA PHE A 324 -24.47 9.27 -11.52
C PHE A 324 -24.80 7.85 -11.95
N SER A 325 -23.91 7.22 -12.73
CA SER A 325 -23.92 5.77 -12.88
C SER A 325 -23.72 5.12 -11.51
N LYS A 326 -24.55 4.14 -11.17
CA LYS A 326 -24.38 3.35 -9.95
C LYS A 326 -23.47 2.18 -10.25
N GLU A 327 -22.17 2.36 -10.08
CA GLU A 327 -21.24 1.22 -10.03
C GLU A 327 -21.21 0.65 -8.61
N LYS A 328 -21.26 -0.68 -8.51
CA LYS A 328 -21.02 -1.39 -7.25
C LYS A 328 -19.52 -1.37 -6.96
N ARG A 329 -19.12 -1.12 -5.72
CA ARG A 329 -17.72 -1.36 -5.30
C ARG A 329 -17.39 -2.85 -5.43
N CYS A 330 -16.15 -3.18 -5.85
CA CYS A 330 -15.72 -4.56 -6.09
C CYS A 330 -15.72 -5.48 -4.85
N PHE A 331 -15.94 -4.88 -3.67
CA PHE A 331 -16.06 -5.53 -2.37
C PHE A 331 -17.42 -5.26 -1.67
N GLN A 332 -18.46 -4.81 -2.39
CA GLN A 332 -19.77 -4.50 -1.80
C GLN A 332 -20.36 -5.68 -0.99
N ASP A 333 -20.17 -6.91 -1.48
CA ASP A 333 -20.77 -8.11 -0.90
C ASP A 333 -20.03 -8.62 0.37
N ILE A 334 -19.07 -7.87 0.94
CA ILE A 334 -18.34 -8.29 2.15
C ILE A 334 -19.18 -8.18 3.43
N THR A 335 -20.02 -7.14 3.56
CA THR A 335 -20.89 -6.93 4.73
C THR A 335 -22.34 -7.21 4.40
N THR A 336 -23.17 -7.45 5.42
CA THR A 336 -24.63 -7.62 5.26
C THR A 336 -25.36 -6.91 6.40
N ILE A 337 -26.69 -6.76 6.30
CA ILE A 337 -27.53 -6.20 7.38
C ILE A 337 -27.35 -6.96 8.72
N ILE A 338 -27.04 -8.26 8.66
CA ILE A 338 -26.83 -9.13 9.83
C ILE A 338 -25.39 -9.01 10.37
N ASN A 339 -24.43 -8.75 9.48
CA ASN A 339 -23.02 -8.56 9.82
C ASN A 339 -22.48 -7.27 9.15
N PRO A 340 -22.77 -6.10 9.74
CA PRO A 340 -22.51 -4.80 9.12
C PRO A 340 -21.04 -4.36 9.21
N GLU A 341 -20.22 -5.05 10.00
CA GLU A 341 -18.80 -4.73 10.22
C GLU A 341 -17.96 -6.00 10.11
N VAL A 342 -17.02 -6.04 9.16
CA VAL A 342 -16.11 -7.19 8.95
C VAL A 342 -14.67 -6.71 8.99
N SER A 343 -13.83 -7.34 9.81
CA SER A 343 -12.39 -7.02 9.89
C SER A 343 -11.53 -8.22 9.54
N VAL A 344 -10.53 -8.02 8.69
CA VAL A 344 -9.66 -9.05 8.11
C VAL A 344 -8.20 -8.60 8.18
N PRO A 345 -7.25 -9.43 8.65
CA PRO A 345 -5.82 -9.13 8.58
C PRO A 345 -5.33 -9.18 7.13
N TYR A 346 -4.44 -8.26 6.73
CA TYR A 346 -3.84 -8.27 5.41
C TYR A 346 -2.58 -9.13 5.38
N SER A 347 -2.66 -10.28 4.73
CA SER A 347 -1.60 -11.29 4.70
C SER A 347 -0.82 -11.39 3.39
N HIS A 348 -1.21 -10.66 2.34
CA HIS A 348 -0.53 -10.71 1.03
C HIS A 348 0.89 -10.14 1.07
N SER A 349 1.78 -10.69 0.22
CA SER A 349 3.08 -10.07 -0.03
C SER A 349 3.01 -8.95 -1.06
N VAL A 350 3.74 -7.85 -0.81
CA VAL A 350 3.92 -6.73 -1.74
C VAL A 350 4.49 -7.17 -3.08
N LEU A 351 5.33 -8.23 -3.10
CA LEU A 351 5.95 -8.75 -4.31
C LEU A 351 4.92 -9.46 -5.20
N TYR A 352 4.06 -10.27 -4.58
CA TYR A 352 2.93 -10.92 -5.24
C TYR A 352 1.93 -9.88 -5.79
N ASP A 353 1.56 -8.91 -4.97
CA ASP A 353 0.61 -7.86 -5.35
C ASP A 353 1.12 -7.03 -6.53
N THR A 354 2.40 -6.64 -6.50
CA THR A 354 3.02 -5.84 -7.55
C THR A 354 3.22 -6.64 -8.84
N TYR A 355 3.60 -7.92 -8.74
CA TYR A 355 3.67 -8.83 -9.90
C TYR A 355 2.31 -8.96 -10.57
N HIS A 356 1.28 -9.34 -9.82
CA HIS A 356 -0.05 -9.52 -10.37
C HIS A 356 -0.60 -8.22 -10.96
N TYR A 357 -0.38 -7.08 -10.31
CA TYR A 357 -0.78 -5.81 -10.88
C TYR A 357 -0.07 -5.51 -12.21
N PHE A 358 1.27 -5.65 -12.25
CA PHE A 358 2.07 -5.44 -13.46
C PHE A 358 1.57 -6.32 -14.61
N MET A 359 1.40 -7.62 -14.36
CA MET A 359 1.02 -8.58 -15.40
C MET A 359 -0.40 -8.33 -15.96
N HIS A 360 -1.33 -7.81 -15.15
CA HIS A 360 -2.72 -7.60 -15.57
C HIS A 360 -3.04 -6.18 -16.08
N ASN A 361 -2.31 -5.14 -15.67
CA ASN A 361 -2.65 -3.74 -15.98
C ASN A 361 -1.57 -2.97 -16.73
N SER A 362 -0.37 -3.53 -16.95
CA SER A 362 0.63 -2.87 -17.78
C SER A 362 0.42 -3.18 -19.27
N ASN A 363 0.48 -2.16 -20.11
CA ASN A 363 0.52 -2.31 -21.56
C ASN A 363 1.94 -2.64 -22.09
N GLY A 364 2.79 -3.26 -21.26
CA GLY A 364 4.22 -3.44 -21.51
C GLY A 364 4.56 -4.60 -22.45
N SER A 365 5.65 -4.45 -23.20
CA SER A 365 6.27 -5.49 -24.05
C SER A 365 7.48 -6.18 -23.42
N ALA A 366 7.82 -5.84 -22.18
CA ALA A 366 8.90 -6.45 -21.40
C ALA A 366 8.34 -7.52 -20.45
N THR A 367 9.13 -8.55 -20.14
CA THR A 367 8.81 -9.51 -19.06
C THR A 367 8.95 -8.84 -17.69
N PHE A 368 8.46 -9.48 -16.62
CA PHE A 368 8.62 -8.96 -15.27
C PHE A 368 10.11 -8.85 -14.88
N LEU A 369 10.93 -9.86 -15.21
CA LEU A 369 12.37 -9.84 -14.94
C LEU A 369 13.06 -8.67 -15.64
N GLN A 370 12.81 -8.50 -16.95
CA GLN A 370 13.35 -7.38 -17.73
C GLN A 370 12.94 -6.02 -17.12
N ALA A 371 11.65 -5.86 -16.78
CA ALA A 371 11.14 -4.63 -16.19
C ALA A 371 11.67 -4.34 -14.78
N LEU A 372 12.01 -5.38 -14.00
CA LEU A 372 12.64 -5.28 -12.70
C LEU A 372 14.12 -4.89 -12.81
N THR A 373 14.86 -5.45 -13.77
CA THR A 373 16.33 -5.33 -13.82
C THR A 373 16.87 -4.26 -14.76
N ASP A 374 16.11 -3.75 -15.73
CA ASP A 374 16.52 -2.63 -16.59
C ASP A 374 16.15 -1.28 -15.93
N PRO A 375 17.13 -0.44 -15.51
CA PRO A 375 16.84 0.86 -14.88
C PRO A 375 16.14 1.86 -15.80
N ASN A 376 16.19 1.66 -17.12
CA ASN A 376 15.51 2.51 -18.10
C ASN A 376 14.04 2.14 -18.29
N ASN A 377 13.62 0.97 -17.79
CA ASN A 377 12.24 0.55 -17.86
C ASN A 377 11.38 1.42 -16.94
N LYS A 378 10.30 2.00 -17.46
CA LYS A 378 9.42 2.88 -16.67
C LYS A 378 8.88 2.23 -15.39
N TYR A 379 8.68 0.90 -15.38
CA TYR A 379 8.20 0.17 -14.21
C TYR A 379 9.29 -0.09 -13.15
N HIS A 380 10.59 0.03 -13.50
CA HIS A 380 11.74 -0.36 -12.66
C HIS A 380 11.66 0.19 -11.24
N ASN A 381 11.42 1.50 -11.08
CA ASN A 381 11.39 2.14 -9.77
C ASN A 381 10.32 1.52 -8.84
N LEU A 382 9.16 1.14 -9.37
CA LEU A 382 8.11 0.50 -8.59
C LEU A 382 8.45 -0.96 -8.28
N LEU A 383 8.93 -1.71 -9.27
CA LEU A 383 9.25 -3.14 -9.10
C LEU A 383 10.44 -3.33 -8.16
N ASN A 384 11.48 -2.51 -8.28
CA ASN A 384 12.61 -2.45 -7.35
C ASN A 384 12.13 -2.03 -5.95
N TRP A 385 11.33 -0.97 -5.81
CA TRP A 385 10.75 -0.59 -4.52
C TRP A 385 10.00 -1.75 -3.86
N ALA A 386 9.15 -2.48 -4.60
CA ALA A 386 8.40 -3.62 -4.08
C ALA A 386 9.33 -4.77 -3.68
N TYR A 387 10.37 -5.05 -4.48
CA TYR A 387 11.40 -6.03 -4.16
C TYR A 387 12.13 -5.69 -2.84
N GLN A 388 12.67 -4.48 -2.69
CA GLN A 388 13.37 -4.02 -1.48
C GLN A 388 12.46 -4.01 -0.23
N ASN A 389 11.14 -3.88 -0.42
CA ASN A 389 10.15 -3.89 0.65
C ASN A 389 9.48 -5.26 0.89
N SER A 390 9.96 -6.30 0.19
CA SER A 390 9.50 -7.67 0.37
C SER A 390 10.39 -8.44 1.35
N TYR A 391 9.82 -9.45 2.01
CA TYR A 391 10.62 -10.34 2.86
C TYR A 391 11.68 -11.13 2.10
N LEU A 392 11.55 -11.30 0.78
CA LEU A 392 12.58 -11.93 -0.05
C LEU A 392 13.91 -11.17 0.02
N SER A 393 13.87 -9.86 -0.28
CA SER A 393 15.07 -9.01 -0.24
C SER A 393 15.63 -8.91 1.18
N LEU A 394 14.76 -8.63 2.16
CA LEU A 394 15.15 -8.43 3.56
C LEU A 394 15.83 -9.67 4.19
N ILE A 395 15.41 -10.88 3.82
CA ILE A 395 15.93 -12.12 4.40
C ILE A 395 17.17 -12.63 3.65
N THR A 396 17.15 -12.58 2.31
CA THR A 396 18.21 -13.16 1.46
C THR A 396 19.37 -12.22 1.20
N GLY A 397 19.13 -10.90 1.22
CA GLY A 397 20.13 -9.87 0.89
C GLY A 397 20.52 -9.81 -0.59
N LEU A 398 19.82 -10.51 -1.49
CA LEU A 398 20.14 -10.53 -2.92
C LEU A 398 19.95 -9.14 -3.56
N SER A 399 20.88 -8.79 -4.44
CA SER A 399 20.83 -7.61 -5.30
C SER A 399 20.01 -7.88 -6.57
N LEU A 400 19.73 -6.84 -7.36
CA LEU A 400 19.06 -7.04 -8.66
C LEU A 400 19.98 -7.69 -9.70
N SER A 401 21.30 -7.48 -9.62
CA SER A 401 22.30 -8.09 -10.51
C SER A 401 22.38 -9.61 -10.31
N ASP A 402 22.14 -10.11 -9.09
CA ASP A 402 22.08 -11.56 -8.84
C ASP A 402 21.04 -12.26 -9.73
N PHE A 403 19.93 -11.58 -10.07
CA PHE A 403 18.89 -12.10 -10.98
C PHE A 403 19.26 -12.03 -12.47
N GLN A 404 20.26 -11.24 -12.85
CA GLN A 404 20.72 -11.16 -14.24
C GLN A 404 21.70 -12.28 -14.58
N GLU A 405 22.53 -12.69 -13.60
CA GLU A 405 23.66 -13.59 -13.82
C GLU A 405 23.41 -15.06 -13.41
N GLN A 406 22.46 -15.33 -12.50
CA GLN A 406 22.34 -16.65 -11.86
C GLN A 406 20.98 -17.32 -12.10
N LEU A 407 20.96 -18.46 -12.78
CA LEU A 407 19.73 -19.26 -12.95
C LEU A 407 19.03 -19.65 -11.62
N PRO A 408 19.74 -20.00 -10.52
CA PRO A 408 19.08 -20.31 -9.24
C PRO A 408 18.36 -19.12 -8.59
N SER A 409 18.87 -17.89 -8.75
CA SER A 409 18.22 -16.69 -8.19
C SER A 409 16.98 -16.31 -9.02
N GLN A 410 17.01 -16.49 -10.34
CA GLN A 410 15.83 -16.35 -11.21
C GLN A 410 14.74 -17.37 -10.84
N GLN A 411 15.12 -18.62 -10.57
CA GLN A 411 14.19 -19.66 -10.09
C GLN A 411 13.58 -19.32 -8.72
N LEU A 412 14.37 -18.73 -7.81
CA LEU A 412 13.88 -18.22 -6.53
C LEU A 412 12.87 -17.09 -6.75
N LEU A 413 13.20 -16.09 -7.57
CA LEU A 413 12.30 -14.98 -7.88
C LEU A 413 10.99 -15.47 -8.53
N ALA A 414 11.09 -16.39 -9.50
CA ALA A 414 9.93 -17.01 -10.14
C ALA A 414 8.99 -17.71 -9.15
N GLN A 415 9.52 -18.34 -8.10
CA GLN A 415 8.72 -18.93 -7.02
C GLN A 415 8.15 -17.88 -6.07
N ALA A 416 8.95 -16.90 -5.67
CA ALA A 416 8.57 -15.83 -4.76
C ALA A 416 7.40 -14.99 -5.28
N LEU A 417 7.33 -14.75 -6.59
CA LEU A 417 6.21 -14.07 -7.25
C LEU A 417 4.90 -14.88 -7.18
N GLN A 418 4.95 -16.16 -6.80
CA GLN A 418 3.79 -17.04 -6.58
C GLN A 418 3.44 -17.21 -5.10
N CYS A 419 4.28 -16.72 -4.16
CA CYS A 419 3.99 -16.71 -2.74
C CYS A 419 2.93 -15.63 -2.45
N LYS A 420 1.66 -16.03 -2.44
CA LYS A 420 0.53 -15.12 -2.22
C LYS A 420 0.65 -14.38 -0.89
N THR A 421 1.08 -15.08 0.15
CA THR A 421 1.16 -14.57 1.51
C THR A 421 2.58 -14.23 1.94
N LYS A 422 2.67 -13.29 2.90
CA LYS A 422 3.91 -12.96 3.62
C LYS A 422 4.55 -14.20 4.26
N GLN A 423 3.73 -15.11 4.81
CA GLN A 423 4.20 -16.36 5.42
C GLN A 423 4.93 -17.24 4.39
N GLU A 424 4.27 -17.56 3.27
CA GLU A 424 4.87 -18.36 2.19
C GLU A 424 6.20 -17.76 1.71
N LEU A 425 6.28 -16.43 1.60
CA LEU A 425 7.49 -15.75 1.15
C LEU A 425 8.63 -15.77 2.18
N VAL A 426 8.33 -15.54 3.47
CA VAL A 426 9.32 -15.63 4.56
C VAL A 426 9.97 -17.00 4.59
N LEU A 427 9.17 -18.05 4.45
CA LEU A 427 9.64 -19.42 4.54
C LEU A 427 10.51 -19.79 3.35
N LEU A 428 10.08 -19.46 2.11
CA LEU A 428 10.88 -19.63 0.90
C LEU A 428 12.23 -18.86 0.98
N ALA A 429 12.21 -17.65 1.52
CA ALA A 429 13.41 -16.82 1.65
C ALA A 429 14.38 -17.35 2.72
N LEU A 430 13.88 -17.84 3.86
CA LEU A 430 14.68 -18.50 4.89
C LEU A 430 15.24 -19.83 4.39
N GLU A 431 14.44 -20.61 3.66
CA GLU A 431 14.84 -21.86 3.03
C GLU A 431 15.99 -21.63 2.04
N TYR A 432 15.87 -20.67 1.13
CA TYR A 432 16.98 -20.28 0.24
C TYR A 432 18.22 -19.84 1.03
N LYS A 433 18.05 -18.97 2.04
CA LYS A 433 19.15 -18.48 2.89
C LYS A 433 19.95 -19.61 3.55
N HIS A 434 19.26 -20.66 4.02
CA HIS A 434 19.87 -21.75 4.77
C HIS A 434 20.25 -22.99 3.95
N TYR A 435 19.60 -23.20 2.80
CA TYR A 435 19.64 -24.45 2.04
C TYR A 435 19.92 -24.30 0.53
N LYS A 436 20.26 -23.12 0.00
CA LYS A 436 20.57 -22.90 -1.44
C LYS A 436 21.58 -23.89 -2.05
N GLN A 437 22.47 -24.49 -1.26
CA GLN A 437 23.42 -25.51 -1.72
C GLN A 437 22.78 -26.85 -2.13
N TYR A 438 21.53 -27.10 -1.74
CA TYR A 438 20.76 -28.32 -2.03
C TYR A 438 19.76 -28.11 -3.18
N ASN A 439 20.20 -27.40 -4.23
CA ASN A 439 19.43 -27.02 -5.44
C ASN A 439 18.14 -27.85 -5.71
N SER A 440 16.99 -27.16 -5.70
CA SER A 440 15.72 -27.55 -6.36
C SER A 440 14.85 -28.69 -5.77
N GLN A 441 14.58 -28.72 -4.45
CA GLN A 441 13.59 -29.66 -3.88
C GLN A 441 12.67 -29.09 -2.77
N PHE A 442 11.83 -28.10 -3.11
CA PHE A 442 11.12 -27.27 -2.10
C PHE A 442 9.64 -26.97 -2.42
N LYS A 443 8.72 -27.61 -1.69
CA LYS A 443 7.24 -27.37 -1.56
C LYS A 443 6.69 -28.40 -0.54
N ILE A 444 5.66 -28.20 0.29
CA ILE A 444 4.68 -27.11 0.58
C ILE A 444 4.68 -26.88 2.11
N ILE A 445 4.38 -25.67 2.61
CA ILE A 445 4.29 -25.39 4.06
C ILE A 445 2.86 -25.13 4.53
N ASP A 446 2.51 -25.72 5.68
CA ASP A 446 1.20 -25.60 6.34
C ASP A 446 0.93 -24.20 6.94
N ASN A 447 -0.32 -23.77 6.87
CA ASN A 447 -0.71 -22.35 6.82
C ASN A 447 -1.16 -21.78 8.18
N GLN A 448 -0.36 -21.95 9.25
CA GLN A 448 -0.69 -21.42 10.59
C GLN A 448 0.48 -20.72 11.32
N LEU A 449 0.98 -19.61 10.76
CA LEU A 449 1.79 -18.63 11.52
C LEU A 449 1.07 -17.28 11.58
N ASN A 450 0.99 -16.69 12.77
CA ASN A 450 0.51 -15.31 12.89
C ASN A 450 1.63 -14.31 12.53
N HIS A 451 1.24 -13.08 12.18
CA HIS A 451 2.18 -12.04 11.71
C HIS A 451 3.21 -11.63 12.80
N GLN A 452 2.84 -11.70 14.09
CA GLN A 452 3.79 -11.41 15.19
C GLN A 452 4.88 -12.48 15.31
N ASP A 453 4.57 -13.74 15.00
CA ASP A 453 5.54 -14.84 15.00
C ASP A 453 6.44 -14.84 13.76
N LEU A 454 5.99 -14.30 12.61
CA LEU A 454 6.86 -14.10 11.43
C LEU A 454 8.05 -13.19 11.77
N ASN A 455 7.82 -12.04 12.43
CA ASN A 455 8.91 -11.14 12.82
C ASN A 455 9.84 -11.78 13.87
N LYS A 456 9.31 -12.59 14.81
CA LYS A 456 10.14 -13.36 15.74
C LYS A 456 11.01 -14.37 14.99
N LEU A 457 10.45 -15.11 14.02
CA LEU A 457 11.16 -16.09 13.21
C LEU A 457 12.29 -15.45 12.38
N ILE A 458 12.01 -14.34 11.72
CA ILE A 458 12.99 -13.59 10.91
C ILE A 458 14.19 -13.13 11.76
N ASN A 459 13.93 -12.72 13.01
CA ASN A 459 14.95 -12.24 13.95
C ASN A 459 15.51 -13.34 14.88
N ALA A 460 15.04 -14.59 14.76
CA ALA A 460 15.50 -15.71 15.56
C ALA A 460 16.92 -16.16 15.17
N SER A 461 17.58 -16.90 16.07
CA SER A 461 18.89 -17.49 15.78
C SER A 461 18.83 -18.49 14.61
N VAL A 462 19.97 -18.72 13.97
CA VAL A 462 20.09 -19.66 12.84
C VAL A 462 19.60 -21.07 13.20
N SER A 463 19.82 -21.55 14.43
CA SER A 463 19.28 -22.85 14.86
C SER A 463 17.75 -22.81 14.90
N GLN A 464 17.16 -21.84 15.60
CA GLN A 464 15.71 -21.70 15.72
C GLN A 464 15.03 -21.57 14.35
N GLN A 465 15.63 -20.83 13.41
CA GLN A 465 15.14 -20.75 12.04
C GLN A 465 15.19 -22.11 11.33
N LYS A 466 16.30 -22.84 11.42
CA LYS A 466 16.43 -24.17 10.81
C LYS A 466 15.51 -25.21 11.45
N ASP A 467 15.34 -25.17 12.77
CA ASP A 467 14.50 -26.09 13.53
C ASP A 467 13.01 -25.83 13.28
N HIS A 468 12.61 -24.57 13.15
CA HIS A 468 11.28 -24.20 12.68
C HIS A 468 11.05 -24.61 11.22
N LEU A 469 12.02 -24.37 10.32
CA LEU A 469 11.94 -24.85 8.94
C LEU A 469 11.73 -26.37 8.91
N LYS A 470 12.44 -27.19 9.70
CA LYS A 470 12.24 -28.66 9.75
C LYS A 470 10.80 -29.09 10.12
N GLN A 471 10.05 -28.30 10.89
CA GLN A 471 8.66 -28.63 11.25
C GLN A 471 7.70 -28.46 10.08
N HIS A 472 8.01 -27.50 9.22
CA HIS A 472 7.20 -27.11 8.08
C HIS A 472 7.70 -27.71 6.75
N TYR A 473 8.99 -28.03 6.68
CA TYR A 473 9.68 -28.55 5.52
C TYR A 473 9.59 -30.07 5.43
N LYS A 474 9.30 -30.57 4.22
CA LYS A 474 9.40 -31.98 3.88
C LYS A 474 10.22 -32.10 2.59
N LEU A 475 11.35 -32.80 2.67
CA LEU A 475 12.04 -33.31 1.49
C LEU A 475 11.06 -34.21 0.70
N PRO A 476 11.07 -34.15 -0.64
CA PRO A 476 10.29 -35.08 -1.45
C PRO A 476 10.86 -36.50 -1.28
N THR A 477 10.11 -37.36 -0.59
CA THR A 477 10.52 -38.74 -0.28
C THR A 477 10.21 -39.74 -1.40
N THR A 478 9.66 -39.29 -2.53
CA THR A 478 9.37 -40.12 -3.71
C THR A 478 9.74 -39.40 -5.00
N ASP A 479 10.06 -40.18 -6.04
CA ASP A 479 10.39 -39.67 -7.37
C ASP A 479 9.24 -38.80 -7.93
N LEU A 480 7.98 -39.17 -7.68
CA LEU A 480 6.82 -38.40 -8.11
C LEU A 480 6.80 -36.98 -7.50
N GLU A 481 7.12 -36.83 -6.21
CA GLU A 481 7.14 -35.51 -5.57
C GLU A 481 8.32 -34.68 -6.07
N GLN A 482 9.47 -35.30 -6.37
CA GLN A 482 10.59 -34.63 -7.05
C GLN A 482 10.17 -34.16 -8.46
N TYR A 483 9.50 -35.01 -9.24
CA TYR A 483 8.97 -34.66 -10.57
C TYR A 483 7.94 -33.51 -10.52
N LYS A 484 7.04 -33.50 -9.53
CA LYS A 484 6.09 -32.38 -9.32
C LYS A 484 6.82 -31.07 -9.04
N GLN A 485 7.84 -31.09 -8.18
CA GLN A 485 8.64 -29.89 -7.86
C GLN A 485 9.39 -29.38 -9.11
N VAL A 486 10.06 -30.24 -9.86
CA VAL A 486 10.72 -29.88 -11.14
C VAL A 486 9.72 -29.27 -12.14
N ALA A 487 8.54 -29.86 -12.29
CA ALA A 487 7.48 -29.32 -13.14
C ALA A 487 6.95 -27.96 -12.65
N HIS A 488 6.84 -27.75 -11.33
CA HIS A 488 6.49 -26.46 -10.75
C HIS A 488 7.55 -25.39 -11.00
N HIS A 489 8.85 -25.69 -10.87
CA HIS A 489 9.92 -24.75 -11.18
C HIS A 489 9.87 -24.31 -12.65
N ALA A 490 9.71 -25.26 -13.59
CA ALA A 490 9.57 -24.97 -15.01
C ALA A 490 8.38 -24.04 -15.31
N ILE A 491 7.21 -24.34 -14.75
CA ILE A 491 6.00 -23.52 -14.95
C ILE A 491 6.13 -22.13 -14.32
N ASN A 492 6.75 -22.00 -13.14
CA ASN A 492 6.99 -20.70 -12.51
C ASN A 492 7.96 -19.84 -13.36
N ASN A 493 9.04 -20.43 -13.88
CA ASN A 493 9.97 -19.72 -14.77
C ASN A 493 9.28 -19.25 -16.06
N ALA A 494 8.37 -20.06 -16.62
CA ALA A 494 7.53 -19.63 -17.73
C ALA A 494 6.63 -18.45 -17.37
N MET A 495 6.01 -18.43 -16.18
CA MET A 495 5.20 -17.30 -15.70
C MET A 495 6.02 -16.01 -15.49
N LEU A 496 7.27 -16.11 -15.05
CA LEU A 496 8.20 -14.98 -14.91
C LEU A 496 8.51 -14.33 -16.28
N ASN A 497 8.61 -15.17 -17.32
CA ASN A 497 8.97 -14.77 -18.69
C ASN A 497 7.77 -14.47 -19.60
N LEU A 498 6.53 -14.51 -19.09
CA LEU A 498 5.38 -13.98 -19.82
C LEU A 498 5.48 -12.46 -19.94
N ARG A 499 4.99 -11.91 -21.06
CA ARG A 499 4.75 -10.47 -21.20
C ARG A 499 3.33 -10.13 -20.74
N PRO A 500 3.10 -8.92 -20.20
CA PRO A 500 1.78 -8.42 -19.84
C PRO A 500 0.72 -8.64 -20.94
N SER A 501 1.08 -8.35 -22.19
CA SER A 501 0.22 -8.52 -23.38
C SER A 501 -0.33 -9.94 -23.60
N SER A 502 0.35 -10.99 -23.13
CA SER A 502 -0.10 -12.39 -23.23
C SER A 502 -0.69 -12.94 -21.94
N THR A 503 -0.60 -12.20 -20.83
CA THR A 503 -0.99 -12.65 -19.47
C THR A 503 -2.43 -13.13 -19.40
N LYS A 504 -3.36 -12.33 -19.95
CA LYS A 504 -4.80 -12.60 -19.89
C LYS A 504 -5.18 -13.96 -20.48
N GLU A 505 -4.43 -14.45 -21.47
CA GLU A 505 -4.68 -15.74 -22.09
C GLU A 505 -3.88 -16.88 -21.41
N LYS A 506 -2.63 -16.63 -21.03
CA LYS A 506 -1.68 -17.68 -20.64
C LYS A 506 -1.57 -17.92 -19.13
N LEU A 507 -1.59 -16.87 -18.31
CA LEU A 507 -1.30 -16.99 -16.87
C LEU A 507 -2.31 -17.92 -16.17
N PHE A 508 -3.61 -17.72 -16.42
CA PHE A 508 -4.67 -18.57 -15.86
C PHE A 508 -4.56 -20.04 -16.29
N LYS A 509 -4.18 -20.29 -17.56
CA LYS A 509 -3.97 -21.66 -18.08
C LYS A 509 -2.79 -22.32 -17.36
N LEU A 510 -1.66 -21.63 -17.21
CA LEU A 510 -0.48 -22.15 -16.50
C LEU A 510 -0.76 -22.38 -15.00
N GLN A 511 -1.49 -21.49 -14.34
CA GLN A 511 -1.93 -21.66 -12.94
C GLN A 511 -2.86 -22.87 -12.79
N SER A 512 -3.78 -23.07 -13.74
CA SER A 512 -4.67 -24.24 -13.76
C SER A 512 -3.89 -25.54 -13.93
N ILE A 513 -2.89 -25.57 -14.82
CA ILE A 513 -2.01 -26.74 -15.04
C ILE A 513 -1.20 -27.06 -13.78
N LYS A 514 -0.62 -26.04 -13.13
CA LYS A 514 0.08 -26.17 -11.83
C LYS A 514 -0.82 -26.82 -10.77
N GLY A 515 -2.06 -26.35 -10.65
CA GLY A 515 -3.07 -26.94 -9.74
C GLY A 515 -3.55 -28.36 -10.11
N LEU A 516 -3.30 -28.83 -11.33
CA LEU A 516 -3.51 -30.23 -11.74
C LEU A 516 -2.29 -31.11 -11.42
N ILE A 517 -1.07 -30.55 -11.46
CA ILE A 517 0.17 -31.23 -11.05
C ILE A 517 0.18 -31.47 -9.54
N ASP A 518 -0.29 -30.51 -8.73
CA ASP A 518 -0.49 -30.70 -7.29
C ASP A 518 -1.42 -31.89 -6.98
N LYS A 519 -2.38 -32.21 -7.86
CA LYS A 519 -3.42 -33.23 -7.66
C LYS A 519 -3.15 -34.59 -8.31
N THR A 520 -2.08 -34.75 -9.09
CA THR A 520 -1.81 -36.03 -9.78
C THR A 520 -1.03 -37.01 -8.91
N ASN A 521 -1.36 -38.29 -9.06
CA ASN A 521 -0.64 -39.43 -8.46
C ASN A 521 0.17 -40.22 -9.50
N SER A 522 0.40 -39.63 -10.68
CA SER A 522 1.09 -40.26 -11.81
C SER A 522 2.14 -39.31 -12.41
N GLU A 523 3.36 -39.80 -12.54
CA GLU A 523 4.49 -39.11 -13.18
C GLU A 523 4.24 -38.88 -14.67
N GLU A 524 3.69 -39.87 -15.36
CA GLU A 524 3.32 -39.74 -16.77
C GLU A 524 2.27 -38.64 -16.98
N ARG A 525 1.35 -38.48 -16.02
CA ARG A 525 0.42 -37.37 -16.02
C ARG A 525 1.10 -36.02 -15.70
N CYS A 526 2.13 -35.98 -14.85
CA CYS A 526 2.97 -34.78 -14.70
C CYS A 526 3.62 -34.39 -16.04
N LYS A 527 4.22 -35.33 -16.78
CA LYS A 527 4.85 -35.10 -18.08
C LYS A 527 3.84 -34.54 -19.10
N GLN A 528 2.65 -35.13 -19.20
CA GLN A 528 1.57 -34.64 -20.06
C GLN A 528 1.12 -33.21 -19.72
N LEU A 529 0.99 -32.90 -18.42
CA LEU A 529 0.60 -31.58 -17.94
C LEU A 529 1.71 -30.54 -18.20
N LEU A 530 2.98 -30.92 -18.04
CA LEU A 530 4.11 -30.05 -18.33
C LEU A 530 4.21 -29.76 -19.83
N TYR A 531 4.05 -30.77 -20.70
CA TYR A 531 3.94 -30.59 -22.15
C TYR A 531 2.77 -29.66 -22.54
N LEU A 532 1.62 -29.77 -21.86
CA LEU A 532 0.50 -28.85 -22.07
C LEU A 532 0.88 -27.40 -21.71
N ALA A 533 1.68 -27.18 -20.66
CA ALA A 533 2.19 -25.85 -20.31
C ALA A 533 3.16 -25.31 -21.37
N GLU A 534 4.04 -26.13 -21.95
CA GLU A 534 4.92 -25.73 -23.07
C GLU A 534 4.11 -25.28 -24.30
N ARG A 535 2.98 -25.95 -24.58
CA ARG A 535 2.06 -25.53 -25.66
C ARG A 535 1.33 -24.23 -25.35
N VAL A 536 1.03 -23.94 -24.07
CA VAL A 536 0.43 -22.67 -23.63
C VAL A 536 1.42 -21.51 -23.76
N THR A 537 2.68 -21.70 -23.38
CA THR A 537 3.71 -20.67 -23.57
C THR A 537 4.09 -20.49 -25.04
N GLN A 538 3.99 -21.55 -25.84
CA GLN A 538 4.64 -21.68 -27.15
C GLN A 538 6.17 -21.49 -27.04
N HIS A 539 6.73 -22.04 -25.96
CA HIS A 539 8.15 -21.98 -25.63
C HIS A 539 8.59 -23.32 -25.01
N ASN A 540 9.79 -23.78 -25.37
CA ASN A 540 10.39 -24.97 -24.79
C ASN A 540 10.77 -24.67 -23.33
N MET A 541 10.25 -25.41 -22.36
CA MET A 541 10.56 -25.18 -20.94
C MET A 541 11.75 -26.03 -20.47
N GLY A 542 12.51 -26.59 -21.41
CA GLY A 542 13.90 -27.04 -21.24
C GLY A 542 14.08 -28.43 -20.64
N LEU A 543 13.05 -29.01 -20.00
CA LEU A 543 13.20 -30.25 -19.23
C LEU A 543 12.77 -31.53 -19.98
N PHE A 544 11.81 -31.47 -20.91
CA PHE A 544 11.38 -32.64 -21.69
C PHE A 544 11.17 -32.25 -23.15
N HIS A 545 12.21 -32.38 -23.96
CA HIS A 545 12.18 -31.96 -25.37
C HIS A 545 11.17 -32.75 -26.23
N PHE A 546 10.00 -32.15 -26.46
CA PHE A 546 9.09 -32.54 -27.53
C PHE A 546 9.25 -31.58 -28.73
N ARG A 547 9.68 -32.11 -29.87
CA ARG A 547 10.28 -31.34 -31.00
C ARG A 547 9.35 -30.33 -31.69
N ARG A 548 10.00 -29.26 -32.19
CA ARG A 548 9.68 -28.39 -33.35
C ARG A 548 8.24 -27.89 -33.50
N LEU A 549 8.06 -26.59 -33.24
CA LEU A 549 7.13 -25.73 -33.98
C LEU A 549 7.88 -24.47 -34.44
N GLY A 550 7.69 -24.09 -35.71
CA GLY A 550 8.43 -22.99 -36.37
C GLY A 550 7.96 -21.57 -36.02
N TYR A 551 7.17 -21.42 -34.95
CA TYR A 551 6.60 -20.14 -34.52
C TYR A 551 6.80 -19.99 -33.01
N PHE A 552 7.89 -19.32 -32.62
CA PHE A 552 8.09 -18.90 -31.23
C PHE A 552 7.08 -17.83 -30.83
N SER A 553 6.63 -17.85 -29.57
CA SER A 553 5.68 -16.86 -29.10
C SER A 553 6.27 -15.44 -29.04
N LYS A 554 5.40 -14.43 -29.19
CA LYS A 554 5.76 -13.01 -29.03
C LYS A 554 6.31 -12.65 -27.64
N ASP A 555 6.17 -13.55 -26.66
CA ASP A 555 6.72 -13.40 -25.32
C ASP A 555 8.25 -13.52 -25.26
N TYR A 556 8.88 -14.17 -26.24
CA TYR A 556 10.32 -14.50 -26.22
C TYR A 556 11.01 -13.96 -27.47
N HIS A 557 12.03 -13.12 -27.31
CA HIS A 557 12.94 -12.72 -28.38
C HIS A 557 14.11 -13.70 -28.52
N ALA A 558 14.77 -13.71 -29.68
CA ALA A 558 15.95 -14.53 -29.93
C ALA A 558 17.12 -14.25 -28.95
N ILE A 559 17.16 -13.06 -28.34
CA ILE A 559 18.14 -12.68 -27.32
C ILE A 559 17.80 -13.24 -25.93
N ASP A 560 16.52 -13.50 -25.63
CA ASP A 560 16.08 -14.15 -24.39
C ASP A 560 16.48 -15.63 -24.35
N LEU A 561 16.95 -16.19 -25.47
CA LEU A 561 17.49 -17.55 -25.59
C LEU A 561 19.00 -17.63 -25.29
N ALA A 562 19.72 -16.50 -25.29
CA ALA A 562 21.17 -16.48 -25.14
C ALA A 562 21.67 -16.77 -23.71
N THR A 563 20.78 -16.69 -22.72
CA THR A 563 21.03 -16.98 -21.30
C THR A 563 20.70 -18.41 -20.87
N PHE A 564 20.27 -19.28 -21.79
CA PHE A 564 19.82 -20.65 -21.49
C PHE A 564 20.70 -21.77 -22.07
N PHE A 565 21.87 -21.45 -22.64
CA PHE A 565 22.82 -22.41 -23.22
C PHE A 565 24.22 -22.23 -22.65
#